data_AF-A0A377VYL0-F1
#
_entry.id   AF-A0A377VYL0-F1
#
_cell.length_a   1.000
_cell.length_b   1.000
_cell.length_c   1.000
_cell.angle_alpha   90.00
_cell.angle_beta   90.00
_cell.angle_gamma   90.00
#
_symmetry.space_group_name_H-M   'P 1'
#
loop_
_entity.id
_entity.type
_entity.pdbx_description
1 polymer ?
#
loop_
_entity_poly.entity_id
_entity_poly.type
_entity_poly.pdbx_seq_one_letter_code
_entity_poly.pdbx_strand_id
1 'polypeptide(L)'
;MGDLYYLGTGYSLAVYLTAGISGGHLNPAVTVALWLFACFPGRKVVPYIVAQVAGAFGGAVLAWILYSTLFTQFETVHHMVRGSLESLQLASIFSTYPAPELSIWHAALVEVVITSMLMGMIMALTDDGNGVPKGPLAPLLIGILVAVIGASTGPLTGFAMNPARDFGPKLFTWFAGWGNIAMTGGRDIPYFIVPIIAPLLGACLGAAIYRFLIANNLPCHTCVEEENTR
;
A
#
# COMPACT_ATOMS: atom_id res chain seq x y z
N MET A 1 -1.08 9.33 -16.26
CA MET A 1 -1.64 10.17 -15.17
C MET A 1 -3.03 9.70 -14.72
N GLY A 2 -3.88 9.15 -15.60
CA GLY A 2 -5.23 8.73 -15.21
C GLY A 2 -5.29 7.50 -14.29
N ASP A 3 -4.36 6.57 -14.38
CA ASP A 3 -4.47 5.32 -13.61
C ASP A 3 -4.25 5.50 -12.10
N LEU A 4 -3.61 6.60 -11.70
CA LEU A 4 -3.13 6.86 -10.34
C LEU A 4 -4.24 7.38 -9.41
N TYR A 5 -5.24 8.08 -9.97
CA TYR A 5 -6.36 8.57 -9.18
C TYR A 5 -7.37 7.45 -8.85
N TYR A 6 -7.56 6.49 -9.76
CA TYR A 6 -8.47 5.36 -9.55
C TYR A 6 -8.02 4.46 -8.39
N LEU A 7 -6.71 4.26 -8.22
CA LEU A 7 -6.22 3.44 -7.11
C LEU A 7 -6.51 4.12 -5.78
N GLY A 8 -6.24 5.43 -5.68
CA GLY A 8 -6.53 6.21 -4.47
C GLY A 8 -8.01 6.18 -4.10
N THR A 9 -8.91 6.43 -5.05
CA THR A 9 -10.35 6.37 -4.81
C THR A 9 -10.84 4.95 -4.47
N GLY A 10 -10.28 3.93 -5.12
CA GLY A 10 -10.53 2.53 -4.77
C GLY A 10 -10.17 2.20 -3.32
N TYR A 11 -9.02 2.69 -2.83
CA TYR A 11 -8.65 2.57 -1.42
C TYR A 11 -9.64 3.27 -0.49
N SER A 12 -10.07 4.50 -0.81
CA SER A 12 -11.09 5.20 -0.01
C SER A 12 -12.37 4.38 0.12
N LEU A 13 -12.88 3.84 -0.99
CA LEU A 13 -14.10 3.02 -0.98
C LEU A 13 -13.92 1.74 -0.16
N ALA A 14 -12.75 1.09 -0.27
CA ALA A 14 -12.45 -0.10 0.52
C ALA A 14 -12.37 0.21 2.02
N VAL A 15 -11.81 1.36 2.41
CA VAL A 15 -11.80 1.82 3.81
C VAL A 15 -13.23 2.12 4.27
N TYR A 16 -14.02 2.88 3.50
CA TYR A 16 -15.44 3.14 3.84
C TYR A 16 -16.23 1.84 4.06
N LEU A 17 -16.00 0.83 3.21
CA LEU A 17 -16.68 -0.46 3.30
C LEU A 17 -16.31 -1.25 4.56
N THR A 18 -15.06 -1.16 5.02
CA THR A 18 -14.52 -2.10 6.03
C THR A 18 -14.16 -1.46 7.37
N ALA A 19 -14.08 -0.13 7.45
CA ALA A 19 -13.63 0.60 8.64
C ALA A 19 -14.47 0.25 9.89
N GLY A 20 -15.78 0.14 9.77
CA GLY A 20 -16.68 -0.17 10.89
C GLY A 20 -16.50 -1.57 11.52
N ILE A 21 -15.76 -2.48 10.86
CA ILE A 21 -15.53 -3.84 11.34
C ILE A 21 -14.06 -4.06 11.67
N SER A 22 -13.17 -3.81 10.71
CA SER A 22 -11.76 -4.17 10.80
C SER A 22 -10.84 -2.98 11.07
N GLY A 23 -11.37 -1.75 11.06
CA GLY A 23 -10.60 -0.51 11.10
C GLY A 23 -9.99 -0.12 9.75
N GLY A 24 -10.28 -0.85 8.66
CA GLY A 24 -9.84 -0.45 7.31
C GLY A 24 -8.34 -0.52 7.08
N HIS A 25 -7.62 -1.44 7.75
CA HIS A 25 -6.16 -1.55 7.65
C HIS A 25 -5.69 -1.79 6.20
N LEU A 26 -6.27 -2.81 5.54
CA LEU A 26 -6.07 -3.18 4.12
C LEU A 26 -4.61 -3.29 3.64
N ASN A 27 -3.65 -3.31 4.56
CA ASN A 27 -2.22 -3.25 4.29
C ASN A 27 -1.45 -3.91 5.46
N PRO A 28 -0.59 -4.91 5.19
CA PRO A 28 0.26 -5.53 6.20
C PRO A 28 1.18 -4.54 6.92
N ALA A 29 1.73 -3.57 6.20
CA ALA A 29 2.62 -2.55 6.76
C ALA A 29 1.89 -1.65 7.77
N VAL A 30 0.67 -1.20 7.42
CA VAL A 30 -0.21 -0.46 8.34
C VAL A 30 -0.59 -1.32 9.55
N THR A 31 -0.91 -2.60 9.33
CA THR A 31 -1.29 -3.51 10.43
C THR A 31 -0.16 -3.69 11.45
N VAL A 32 1.07 -3.87 10.97
CA VAL A 32 2.25 -3.99 11.84
C VAL A 32 2.55 -2.66 12.54
N ALA A 33 2.49 -1.53 11.84
CA ALA A 33 2.70 -0.22 12.45
C ALA A 33 1.66 0.07 13.54
N LEU A 34 0.38 -0.21 13.31
CA LEU A 34 -0.67 -0.02 14.32
C LEU A 34 -0.51 -0.98 15.51
N TRP A 35 0.01 -2.18 15.31
CA TRP A 35 0.34 -3.10 16.41
C TRP A 35 1.42 -2.50 17.31
N LEU A 36 2.49 -1.97 16.72
CA LEU A 36 3.64 -1.45 17.46
C LEU A 36 3.38 -0.07 18.06
N PHE A 37 2.61 0.79 17.38
CA PHE A 37 2.51 2.22 17.71
C PHE A 37 1.08 2.67 18.04
N ALA A 38 0.05 1.83 17.94
CA ALA A 38 -1.34 2.22 18.15
C ALA A 38 -2.18 1.17 18.89
N CYS A 39 -1.54 0.36 19.74
CA CYS A 39 -2.19 -0.61 20.63
C CYS A 39 -3.09 -1.65 19.90
N PHE A 40 -2.85 -1.90 18.61
CA PHE A 40 -3.61 -2.92 17.89
C PHE A 40 -3.24 -4.32 18.43
N PRO A 41 -4.20 -5.22 18.71
CA PRO A 41 -3.90 -6.51 19.34
C PRO A 41 -3.01 -7.41 18.47
N GLY A 42 -1.81 -7.75 18.98
CA GLY A 42 -0.83 -8.57 18.25
C GLY A 42 -1.37 -9.90 17.72
N ARG A 43 -2.28 -10.56 18.47
CA ARG A 43 -2.96 -11.80 18.05
C ARG A 43 -3.77 -11.68 16.74
N LYS A 44 -4.15 -10.46 16.34
CA LYS A 44 -4.90 -10.19 15.10
C LYS A 44 -4.00 -9.90 13.90
N VAL A 45 -2.69 -9.66 14.10
CA VAL A 45 -1.77 -9.25 13.02
C VAL A 45 -1.70 -10.30 11.91
N VAL A 46 -1.37 -11.55 12.25
CA VAL A 46 -1.25 -12.62 11.24
C VAL A 46 -2.59 -12.89 10.52
N PRO A 47 -3.75 -13.05 11.21
CA PRO A 47 -5.03 -13.18 10.54
C PRO A 47 -5.37 -12.03 9.57
N TYR A 48 -5.03 -10.78 9.94
CA TYR A 48 -5.22 -9.62 9.08
C TYR A 48 -4.36 -9.73 7.81
N ILE A 49 -3.07 -10.03 7.96
CA ILE A 49 -2.14 -10.14 6.83
C ILE A 49 -2.59 -11.25 5.86
N VAL A 50 -2.99 -12.42 6.39
CA VAL A 50 -3.48 -13.53 5.56
C VAL A 50 -4.74 -13.12 4.79
N ALA A 51 -5.71 -12.48 5.45
CA ALA A 51 -6.93 -12.01 4.78
C ALA A 51 -6.63 -10.95 3.71
N GLN A 52 -5.71 -10.02 3.99
CA GLN A 52 -5.29 -8.97 3.05
C GLN A 52 -4.61 -9.56 1.80
N VAL A 53 -3.67 -10.50 1.98
CA VAL A 53 -2.98 -11.17 0.87
C VAL A 53 -3.96 -12.02 0.05
N ALA A 54 -4.84 -12.78 0.71
CA ALA A 54 -5.86 -13.58 0.03
C ALA A 54 -6.85 -12.71 -0.76
N GLY A 55 -7.27 -11.59 -0.19
CA GLY A 55 -8.13 -10.62 -0.88
C GLY A 55 -7.45 -10.00 -2.11
N ALA A 56 -6.18 -9.61 -1.98
CA ALA A 56 -5.41 -9.05 -3.10
C ALA A 56 -5.17 -10.07 -4.21
N PHE A 57 -4.85 -11.33 -3.87
CA PHE A 57 -4.78 -12.44 -4.82
C PHE A 57 -6.11 -12.67 -5.53
N GLY A 58 -7.22 -12.75 -4.77
CA GLY A 58 -8.56 -12.93 -5.34
C GLY A 58 -8.98 -11.79 -6.26
N GLY A 59 -8.65 -10.54 -5.90
CA GLY A 59 -8.87 -9.37 -6.76
C GLY A 59 -8.08 -9.45 -8.07
N ALA A 60 -6.83 -9.91 -8.04
CA ALA A 60 -6.03 -10.12 -9.24
C ALA A 60 -6.62 -11.21 -10.15
N VAL A 61 -7.05 -12.34 -9.57
CA VAL A 61 -7.74 -13.41 -10.30
C VAL A 61 -9.01 -12.87 -10.98
N LEU A 62 -9.85 -12.15 -10.24
CA LEU A 62 -11.08 -11.58 -10.79
C LEU A 62 -10.80 -10.60 -11.93
N ALA A 63 -9.84 -9.69 -11.75
CA ALA A 63 -9.43 -8.77 -12.80
C ALA A 63 -8.93 -9.51 -14.05
N TRP A 64 -8.10 -10.55 -13.88
CA TRP A 64 -7.65 -11.35 -15.01
C TRP A 64 -8.80 -12.07 -15.72
N ILE A 65 -9.76 -12.64 -14.99
CA ILE A 65 -10.95 -13.29 -15.60
C ILE A 65 -11.73 -12.29 -16.46
N LEU A 66 -11.92 -11.06 -15.98
CA LEU A 66 -12.65 -10.03 -16.71
C LEU A 66 -11.92 -9.55 -17.98
N TYR A 67 -10.59 -9.64 -18.00
CA TYR A 67 -9.74 -9.12 -19.08
C TYR A 67 -8.99 -10.21 -19.87
N SER A 68 -9.23 -11.50 -19.62
CA SER A 68 -8.37 -12.61 -20.08
C SER A 68 -8.21 -12.65 -21.62
N THR A 69 -9.28 -12.37 -22.35
CA THR A 69 -9.27 -12.30 -23.81
C THR A 69 -8.37 -11.16 -24.30
N LEU A 70 -8.39 -10.01 -23.63
CA LEU A 70 -7.55 -8.85 -24.00
C LEU A 70 -6.07 -9.15 -23.76
N PHE A 71 -5.73 -9.84 -22.66
CA PHE A 71 -4.35 -10.29 -22.42
C PHE A 71 -3.85 -11.19 -23.56
N THR A 72 -4.62 -12.20 -23.93
CA THR A 72 -4.23 -13.18 -24.96
C THR A 72 -4.09 -12.53 -26.34
N GLN A 73 -5.01 -11.61 -26.68
CA GLN A 73 -4.95 -10.87 -27.93
C GLN A 73 -3.73 -9.95 -27.98
N PHE A 74 -3.46 -9.21 -26.90
CA PHE A 74 -2.30 -8.33 -26.81
C PHE A 74 -1.00 -9.12 -26.95
N GLU A 75 -0.87 -10.26 -26.26
CA GLU A 75 0.29 -11.14 -26.38
C GLU A 75 0.52 -11.62 -27.82
N THR A 76 -0.57 -11.97 -28.52
CA THR A 76 -0.50 -12.44 -29.91
C THR A 76 -0.05 -11.32 -30.86
N VAL A 77 -0.66 -10.13 -30.75
CA VAL A 77 -0.39 -8.98 -31.64
C VAL A 77 1.03 -8.45 -31.46
N HIS A 78 1.53 -8.45 -30.22
CA HIS A 78 2.86 -7.96 -29.89
C HIS A 78 3.94 -9.05 -29.91
N HIS A 79 3.60 -10.28 -30.34
CA HIS A 79 4.50 -11.44 -30.34
C HIS A 79 5.17 -11.68 -28.97
N MET A 80 4.44 -11.39 -27.89
CA MET A 80 4.96 -11.43 -26.53
C MET A 80 4.75 -12.82 -25.93
N VAL A 81 5.84 -13.43 -25.48
CA VAL A 81 5.79 -14.73 -24.79
C VAL A 81 5.62 -14.49 -23.30
N ARG A 82 4.50 -14.93 -22.72
CA ARG A 82 4.27 -14.85 -21.28
C ARG A 82 5.39 -15.55 -20.50
N GLY A 83 5.97 -14.86 -19.53
CA GLY A 83 7.13 -15.31 -18.76
C GLY A 83 8.48 -14.80 -19.29
N SER A 84 8.51 -14.16 -20.46
CA SER A 84 9.69 -13.43 -20.93
C SER A 84 9.89 -12.12 -20.16
N LEU A 85 11.07 -11.50 -20.31
CA LEU A 85 11.35 -10.18 -19.73
C LEU A 85 10.37 -9.10 -20.24
N GLU A 86 10.04 -9.13 -21.54
CA GLU A 86 9.10 -8.20 -22.17
C GLU A 86 7.69 -8.33 -21.59
N SER A 87 7.30 -9.56 -21.19
CA SER A 87 6.01 -9.83 -20.57
C SER A 87 5.80 -9.18 -19.20
N LEU A 88 6.86 -8.62 -18.60
CA LEU A 88 6.74 -7.80 -17.38
C LEU A 88 5.82 -6.60 -17.58
N GLN A 89 5.70 -6.08 -18.79
CA GLN A 89 4.74 -5.01 -19.10
C GLN A 89 3.30 -5.42 -18.78
N LEU A 90 2.93 -6.68 -18.99
CA LEU A 90 1.59 -7.18 -18.66
C LEU A 90 1.51 -7.63 -17.20
N ALA A 91 2.60 -8.17 -16.64
CA ALA A 91 2.65 -8.51 -15.21
C ALA A 91 2.51 -7.27 -14.31
N SER A 92 2.96 -6.10 -14.79
CA SER A 92 2.95 -4.84 -14.05
C SER A 92 1.55 -4.24 -13.85
N ILE A 93 0.55 -4.76 -14.58
CA ILE A 93 -0.87 -4.42 -14.35
C ILE A 93 -1.32 -4.92 -12.96
N PHE A 94 -0.78 -6.05 -12.52
CA PHE A 94 -1.17 -6.70 -11.26
C PHE A 94 -0.35 -6.22 -10.06
N SER A 95 0.94 -6.00 -10.26
CA SER A 95 1.90 -5.73 -9.18
C SER A 95 3.02 -4.80 -9.68
N THR A 96 3.91 -4.36 -8.80
CA THR A 96 4.89 -3.33 -9.15
C THR A 96 6.25 -3.91 -9.51
N TYR A 97 6.99 -3.19 -10.34
CA TYR A 97 8.37 -3.49 -10.72
C TYR A 97 9.16 -2.17 -10.77
N PRO A 98 10.47 -2.18 -10.48
CA PRO A 98 11.25 -0.95 -10.44
C PRO A 98 11.60 -0.52 -11.86
N ALA A 99 11.67 0.80 -12.07
CA ALA A 99 12.16 1.37 -13.31
C ALA A 99 13.55 0.79 -13.67
N PRO A 100 13.82 0.51 -14.97
CA PRO A 100 15.03 -0.18 -15.42
C PRO A 100 16.33 0.40 -14.84
N GLU A 101 16.40 1.71 -14.71
CA GLU A 101 17.56 2.50 -14.28
C GLU A 101 17.81 2.45 -12.77
N LEU A 102 16.82 2.04 -11.97
CA LEU A 102 16.96 1.97 -10.51
C LEU A 102 17.63 0.67 -10.08
N SER A 103 18.59 0.82 -9.16
CA SER A 103 19.09 -0.30 -8.38
C SER A 103 18.03 -0.77 -7.38
N ILE A 104 18.14 -2.01 -6.91
CA ILE A 104 17.23 -2.57 -5.91
C ILE A 104 17.28 -1.80 -4.58
N TRP A 105 18.46 -1.30 -4.20
CA TRP A 105 18.61 -0.49 -3.00
C TRP A 105 17.95 0.89 -3.14
N HIS A 106 18.05 1.52 -4.32
CA HIS A 106 17.32 2.76 -4.60
C HIS A 106 15.81 2.52 -4.60
N ALA A 107 15.31 1.43 -5.19
CA ALA A 107 13.90 1.07 -5.14
C ALA A 107 13.42 0.81 -3.70
N ALA A 108 14.22 0.14 -2.87
CA ALA A 108 13.92 -0.06 -1.46
C ALA A 108 13.84 1.26 -0.69
N LEU A 109 14.77 2.19 -0.93
CA LEU A 109 14.73 3.52 -0.33
C LEU A 109 13.44 4.27 -0.70
N VAL A 110 13.04 4.24 -1.97
CA VAL A 110 11.77 4.84 -2.43
C VAL A 110 10.59 4.26 -1.66
N GLU A 111 10.46 2.93 -1.59
CA GLU A 111 9.36 2.26 -0.89
C GLU A 111 9.34 2.55 0.62
N VAL A 112 10.51 2.65 1.27
CA VAL A 112 10.60 3.09 2.68
C VAL A 112 10.06 4.51 2.83
N VAL A 113 10.52 5.45 2.00
CA VAL A 113 10.15 6.87 2.10
C VAL A 113 8.66 7.05 1.86
N ILE A 114 8.11 6.53 0.77
CA ILE A 114 6.70 6.75 0.43
C ILE A 114 5.76 6.06 1.43
N THR A 115 6.14 4.89 1.96
CA THR A 115 5.32 4.21 2.97
C THR A 115 5.40 4.92 4.33
N SER A 116 6.53 5.57 4.64
CA SER A 116 6.63 6.41 5.84
C SER A 116 5.72 7.62 5.77
N MET A 117 5.66 8.29 4.60
CA MET A 117 4.72 9.38 4.34
C MET A 117 3.27 8.90 4.44
N LEU A 118 2.96 7.75 3.82
CA LEU A 118 1.62 7.14 3.90
C LEU A 118 1.20 6.92 5.36
N MET A 119 2.01 6.18 6.14
CA MET A 119 1.64 5.81 7.50
C MET A 119 1.56 7.03 8.43
N GLY A 120 2.52 7.96 8.34
CA GLY A 120 2.51 9.18 9.14
C GLY A 120 1.26 10.04 8.87
N MET A 121 0.89 10.20 7.60
CA MET A 121 -0.31 10.93 7.22
C MET A 121 -1.61 10.18 7.57
N ILE A 122 -1.64 8.84 7.48
CA ILE A 122 -2.78 8.06 8.00
C ILE A 122 -3.00 8.40 9.47
N MET A 123 -1.95 8.34 10.30
CA MET A 123 -2.08 8.67 11.73
C MET A 123 -2.55 10.10 11.94
N ALA A 124 -2.01 11.09 11.21
CA ALA A 124 -2.41 12.49 11.32
C ALA A 124 -3.88 12.75 10.90
N LEU A 125 -4.34 12.06 9.85
CA LEU A 125 -5.71 12.19 9.33
C LEU A 125 -6.74 11.48 10.20
N THR A 126 -6.33 10.49 10.98
CA THR A 126 -7.20 9.75 11.91
C THR A 126 -7.04 10.18 13.37
N ASP A 127 -6.17 11.14 13.65
CA ASP A 127 -6.00 11.72 14.99
C ASP A 127 -6.91 12.94 15.14
N ASP A 128 -7.95 12.79 15.95
CA ASP A 128 -8.92 13.85 16.24
C ASP A 128 -8.33 14.97 17.12
N GLY A 129 -7.18 14.74 17.77
CA GLY A 129 -6.45 15.79 18.50
C GLY A 129 -5.57 16.67 17.61
N ASN A 130 -5.42 16.31 16.33
CA ASN A 130 -4.59 17.04 15.39
C ASN A 130 -5.44 17.99 14.53
N GLY A 131 -5.76 19.17 15.08
CA GLY A 131 -6.63 20.15 14.42
C GLY A 131 -8.10 19.76 14.45
N VAL A 132 -8.88 20.18 13.44
CA VAL A 132 -10.32 19.83 13.37
C VAL A 132 -10.48 18.35 13.00
N PRO A 133 -11.28 17.57 13.76
CA PRO A 133 -11.62 16.19 13.42
C PRO A 133 -12.15 16.03 12.00
N LYS A 134 -11.63 15.05 11.26
CA LYS A 134 -11.93 14.88 9.83
C LYS A 134 -13.20 14.02 9.65
N GLY A 135 -13.55 13.23 10.66
CA GLY A 135 -14.75 12.39 10.70
C GLY A 135 -14.92 11.56 9.42
N PRO A 136 -16.06 11.66 8.71
CA PRO A 136 -16.33 10.86 7.53
C PRO A 136 -15.42 11.20 6.33
N LEU A 137 -14.66 12.31 6.36
CA LEU A 137 -13.73 12.66 5.28
C LEU A 137 -12.41 11.91 5.36
N ALA A 138 -12.05 11.32 6.52
CA ALA A 138 -10.75 10.68 6.68
C ALA A 138 -10.44 9.61 5.61
N PRO A 139 -11.36 8.67 5.27
CA PRO A 139 -11.11 7.69 4.21
C PRO A 139 -10.89 8.31 2.83
N LEU A 140 -11.62 9.37 2.48
CA LEU A 140 -11.44 10.10 1.23
C LEU A 140 -10.05 10.76 1.16
N LEU A 141 -9.64 11.44 2.23
CA LEU A 141 -8.33 12.11 2.32
C LEU A 141 -7.17 11.10 2.23
N ILE A 142 -7.33 9.90 2.81
CA ILE A 142 -6.35 8.81 2.67
C ILE A 142 -6.24 8.35 1.22
N GLY A 143 -7.34 8.28 0.46
CA GLY A 143 -7.27 7.95 -0.98
C GLY A 143 -6.62 9.05 -1.81
N ILE A 144 -6.89 10.31 -1.51
CA ILE A 144 -6.21 11.46 -2.15
C ILE A 144 -4.70 11.39 -1.86
N LEU A 145 -4.31 11.10 -0.63
CA LEU A 145 -2.91 10.88 -0.24
C LEU A 145 -2.25 9.78 -1.10
N VAL A 146 -2.89 8.62 -1.24
CA VAL A 146 -2.39 7.53 -2.09
C VAL A 146 -2.24 7.99 -3.54
N ALA A 147 -3.22 8.72 -4.08
CA ALA A 147 -3.17 9.25 -5.44
C ALA A 147 -2.01 10.25 -5.65
N VAL A 148 -1.76 11.15 -4.69
CA VAL A 148 -0.67 12.14 -4.75
C VAL A 148 0.70 11.45 -4.66
N ILE A 149 0.86 10.47 -3.75
CA ILE A 149 2.10 9.70 -3.67
C ILE A 149 2.33 8.93 -4.98
N GLY A 150 1.30 8.27 -5.51
CA GLY A 150 1.38 7.56 -6.79
C GLY A 150 1.72 8.48 -7.96
N ALA A 151 1.09 9.66 -8.04
CA ALA A 151 1.36 10.66 -9.07
C ALA A 151 2.80 11.18 -9.05
N SER A 152 3.37 11.38 -7.86
CA SER A 152 4.71 11.94 -7.70
C SER A 152 5.84 10.90 -7.81
N THR A 153 5.60 9.66 -7.38
CA THR A 153 6.66 8.64 -7.24
C THR A 153 6.42 7.37 -8.05
N GLY A 154 5.26 7.23 -8.67
CA GLY A 154 4.89 6.00 -9.37
C GLY A 154 5.82 5.56 -10.49
N PRO A 155 6.41 6.47 -11.30
CA PRO A 155 7.41 6.08 -12.29
C PRO A 155 8.67 5.40 -11.74
N LEU A 156 8.95 5.48 -10.43
CA LEU A 156 10.15 4.89 -9.83
C LEU A 156 9.98 3.40 -9.51
N THR A 157 8.96 3.05 -8.75
CA THR A 157 8.75 1.69 -8.22
C THR A 157 7.33 1.16 -8.39
N GLY A 158 6.43 1.93 -9.00
CA GLY A 158 5.00 1.61 -9.04
C GLY A 158 4.29 1.79 -7.69
N PHE A 159 4.92 2.49 -6.74
CA PHE A 159 4.33 2.95 -5.47
C PHE A 159 3.59 1.83 -4.73
N ALA A 160 4.29 0.72 -4.44
CA ALA A 160 3.67 -0.47 -3.89
C ALA A 160 3.06 -0.20 -2.51
N MET A 161 3.86 0.34 -1.59
CA MET A 161 3.52 0.81 -0.24
C MET A 161 2.69 -0.15 0.65
N ASN A 162 2.44 -1.35 0.17
CA ASN A 162 1.52 -2.33 0.73
C ASN A 162 1.96 -3.74 0.31
N PRO A 163 2.50 -4.56 1.24
CA PRO A 163 2.95 -5.91 0.94
C PRO A 163 1.87 -6.83 0.35
N ALA A 164 0.61 -6.72 0.79
CA ALA A 164 -0.47 -7.56 0.27
C ALA A 164 -0.86 -7.17 -1.17
N ARG A 165 -0.94 -5.86 -1.44
CA ARG A 165 -1.26 -5.29 -2.76
C ARG A 165 -0.24 -5.68 -3.83
N ASP A 166 0.99 -5.99 -3.44
CA ASP A 166 2.03 -6.43 -4.38
C ASP A 166 2.17 -7.96 -4.41
N PHE A 167 2.35 -8.59 -3.26
CA PHE A 167 2.67 -10.02 -3.18
C PHE A 167 1.49 -10.92 -3.56
N GLY A 168 0.27 -10.58 -3.17
CA GLY A 168 -0.93 -11.36 -3.55
C GLY A 168 -1.09 -11.45 -5.08
N PRO A 169 -1.08 -10.32 -5.80
CA PRO A 169 -1.12 -10.34 -7.26
C PRO A 169 0.13 -10.95 -7.92
N LYS A 170 1.33 -10.84 -7.32
CA LYS A 170 2.53 -11.57 -7.81
C LYS A 170 2.39 -13.08 -7.72
N LEU A 171 1.80 -13.60 -6.64
CA LEU A 171 1.49 -15.02 -6.54
C LEU A 171 0.56 -15.45 -7.66
N PHE A 172 -0.48 -14.65 -7.94
CA PHE A 172 -1.37 -14.91 -9.06
C PHE A 172 -0.63 -14.96 -10.39
N THR A 173 0.15 -13.93 -10.74
CA THR A 173 0.85 -13.88 -12.03
C THR A 173 1.90 -14.98 -12.18
N TRP A 174 2.56 -15.37 -11.07
CA TRP A 174 3.46 -16.52 -11.03
C TRP A 174 2.74 -17.81 -11.46
N PHE A 175 1.53 -18.08 -10.94
CA PHE A 175 0.70 -19.22 -11.36
C PHE A 175 0.09 -19.05 -12.76
N ALA A 176 -0.21 -17.82 -13.18
CA ALA A 176 -0.91 -17.52 -14.44
C ALA A 176 -0.01 -17.55 -15.69
N GLY A 177 1.21 -18.10 -15.56
CA GLY A 177 2.13 -18.35 -16.67
C GLY A 177 3.29 -17.37 -16.81
N TRP A 178 3.36 -16.30 -16.00
CA TRP A 178 4.59 -15.48 -15.96
C TRP A 178 5.73 -16.20 -15.25
N GLY A 179 5.44 -17.11 -14.31
CA GLY A 179 6.46 -17.86 -13.60
C GLY A 179 7.47 -16.96 -12.90
N ASN A 180 8.75 -17.35 -12.88
CA ASN A 180 9.77 -16.69 -12.06
C ASN A 180 10.01 -15.21 -12.38
N ILE A 181 9.69 -14.74 -13.59
CA ILE A 181 9.83 -13.32 -13.92
C ILE A 181 8.89 -12.46 -13.05
N ALA A 182 7.73 -12.98 -12.65
CA ALA A 182 6.79 -12.28 -11.79
C ALA A 182 7.36 -11.97 -10.39
N MET A 183 8.21 -12.85 -9.89
CA MET A 183 8.84 -12.68 -8.58
C MET A 183 10.13 -11.87 -8.67
N THR A 184 10.93 -12.13 -9.70
CA THR A 184 12.25 -11.52 -9.84
C THR A 184 12.22 -10.11 -10.44
N GLY A 185 11.27 -9.83 -11.33
CA GLY A 185 11.26 -8.60 -12.11
C GLY A 185 12.43 -8.51 -13.11
N GLY A 186 13.04 -9.65 -13.47
CA GLY A 186 14.22 -9.66 -14.34
C GLY A 186 15.48 -9.11 -13.69
N ARG A 187 15.55 -9.09 -12.35
CA ARG A 187 16.70 -8.61 -11.57
C ARG A 187 17.44 -9.78 -10.91
N ASP A 188 18.72 -9.60 -10.62
CA ASP A 188 19.56 -10.59 -9.96
C ASP A 188 19.07 -10.91 -8.53
N ILE A 189 18.71 -9.86 -7.78
CA ILE A 189 18.05 -10.01 -6.48
C ILE A 189 16.53 -10.01 -6.74
N PRO A 190 15.77 -10.99 -6.24
CA PRO A 190 14.34 -11.06 -6.52
C PRO A 190 13.59 -9.82 -6.02
N TYR A 191 12.97 -9.08 -6.95
CA TYR A 191 12.35 -7.80 -6.63
C TYR A 191 11.19 -7.89 -5.63
N PHE A 192 10.44 -9.01 -5.59
CA PHE A 192 9.30 -9.18 -4.67
C PHE A 192 9.65 -8.95 -3.19
N ILE A 193 10.93 -9.06 -2.82
CA ILE A 193 11.42 -8.78 -1.47
C ILE A 193 11.23 -7.30 -1.11
N VAL A 194 11.44 -6.40 -2.07
CA VAL A 194 11.38 -4.94 -1.84
C VAL A 194 9.98 -4.49 -1.43
N PRO A 195 8.89 -4.75 -2.19
CA PRO A 195 7.53 -4.39 -1.81
C PRO A 195 7.00 -5.06 -0.54
N ILE A 196 7.71 -6.04 0.02
CA ILE A 196 7.38 -6.66 1.30
C ILE A 196 8.11 -5.96 2.44
N ILE A 197 9.44 -5.93 2.38
CA ILE A 197 10.27 -5.50 3.51
C ILE A 197 10.34 -3.98 3.63
N ALA A 198 10.52 -3.27 2.51
CA ALA A 198 10.68 -1.81 2.55
C ALA A 198 9.41 -1.10 3.07
N PRO A 199 8.18 -1.47 2.66
CA PRO A 199 6.98 -0.90 3.25
C PRO A 199 6.82 -1.17 4.76
N LEU A 200 7.20 -2.36 5.25
CA LEU A 200 7.16 -2.65 6.70
C LEU A 200 8.05 -1.70 7.50
N LEU A 201 9.28 -1.48 7.02
CA LEU A 201 10.22 -0.53 7.62
C LEU A 201 9.72 0.91 7.51
N GLY A 202 9.22 1.29 6.33
CA GLY A 202 8.68 2.61 6.07
C GLY A 202 7.48 2.94 6.96
N ALA A 203 6.51 2.03 7.10
CA ALA A 203 5.35 2.26 7.95
C ALA A 203 5.74 2.41 9.43
N CYS A 204 6.66 1.59 9.95
CA CYS A 204 7.15 1.74 11.31
C CYS A 204 7.87 3.09 11.50
N LEU A 205 8.70 3.50 10.55
CA LEU A 205 9.37 4.81 10.57
C LEU A 205 8.36 5.96 10.55
N GLY A 206 7.37 5.92 9.65
CA GLY A 206 6.32 6.94 9.55
C GLY A 206 5.48 7.07 10.82
N ALA A 207 5.12 5.93 11.42
CA ALA A 207 4.39 5.90 12.67
C ALA A 207 5.23 6.48 13.83
N ALA A 208 6.51 6.14 13.91
CA ALA A 208 7.44 6.70 14.90
C ALA A 208 7.59 8.22 14.71
N ILE A 209 7.80 8.69 13.48
CA ILE A 209 7.89 10.12 13.15
C ILE A 209 6.64 10.86 13.63
N TYR A 210 5.45 10.34 13.31
CA TYR A 210 4.21 10.97 13.74
C TYR A 210 4.09 11.03 15.26
N ARG A 211 4.31 9.90 15.95
CA ARG A 211 4.20 9.82 17.42
C ARG A 211 5.15 10.79 18.12
N PHE A 212 6.42 10.77 17.76
CA PHE A 212 7.46 11.50 18.49
C PHE A 212 7.59 12.96 18.09
N LEU A 213 7.38 13.29 16.82
CA LEU A 213 7.59 14.65 16.32
C LEU A 213 6.31 15.47 16.21
N ILE A 214 5.14 14.84 16.06
CA ILE A 214 3.85 15.54 15.92
C ILE A 214 2.98 15.31 17.15
N ALA A 215 2.58 14.06 17.43
CA ALA A 215 1.59 13.75 18.45
C ALA A 215 2.00 14.22 19.86
N ASN A 216 3.27 14.05 20.23
CA ASN A 216 3.82 14.53 21.51
C ASN A 216 3.83 16.06 21.65
N ASN A 217 3.67 16.80 20.55
CA ASN A 217 3.64 18.26 20.52
C ASN A 217 2.23 18.82 20.28
N LEU A 218 1.20 17.96 20.22
CA LEU A 218 -0.18 18.42 20.16
C LEU A 218 -0.61 19.00 21.51
N PRO A 219 -1.46 20.04 21.53
CA PRO A 219 -1.96 20.59 22.78
C PRO A 219 -2.71 19.51 23.55
N CYS A 220 -2.35 19.31 24.81
CA CYS A 220 -3.00 18.32 25.65
C CYS A 220 -4.47 18.73 25.85
N HIS A 221 -5.43 17.87 25.49
CA HIS A 221 -6.86 18.15 25.71
C HIS A 221 -7.26 18.17 27.20
N THR A 222 -6.32 18.03 28.14
CA THR A 222 -6.54 18.26 29.58
C THR A 222 -6.21 19.69 29.97
N CYS A 223 -6.88 20.66 29.34
CA CYS A 223 -7.24 21.89 30.05
C CYS A 223 -8.72 21.75 30.41
N VAL A 224 -9.02 20.93 31.42
CA VAL A 224 -10.26 21.11 32.15
C VAL A 224 -10.02 22.36 32.99
N GLU A 225 -10.57 23.49 32.56
CA GLU A 225 -10.70 24.66 33.42
C GLU A 225 -11.70 24.32 34.54
N GLU A 226 -11.23 23.62 35.58
CA GLU A 226 -11.88 23.68 36.90
C GLU A 226 -11.40 24.97 37.58
N GLU A 227 -12.18 26.06 37.46
CA GLU A 227 -12.27 27.24 38.36
C GLU A 227 -12.99 28.35 37.56
N ASN A 228 -14.13 28.95 37.94
CA ASN A 228 -14.63 29.30 39.26
C ASN A 228 -16.16 29.54 39.19
N THR A 229 -16.95 28.71 39.86
CA THR A 229 -18.29 29.10 40.36
C THR A 229 -18.24 29.06 41.89
N ARG A 230 -17.80 30.17 42.48
CA ARG A 230 -18.18 30.61 43.83
C ARG A 230 -18.29 32.12 43.86
#